data_AF-A0A9E5GHY5-F1
#
_entry.id   AF-A0A9E5GHY5-F1
#
_cell.length_a   1.000
_cell.length_b   1.000
_cell.length_c   1.000
_cell.angle_alpha   90.00
_cell.angle_beta   90.00
_cell.angle_gamma   90.00
#
_symmetry.space_group_name_H-M   'P 1'
#
loop_
_entity.id
_entity.type
_entity.pdbx_description
1 polymer ?
#
loop_
_entity_poly.entity_id
_entity_poly.type
_entity_poly.pdbx_seq_one_letter_code
_entity_poly.pdbx_strand_id
1 'polypeptide(L)' 'MDNKMFCYQCQETAKNVGCTVMGVCGKTAETANMQDLLIWVTKGLSQVNT' A
#
# COMPACT_ATOMS: atom_id res chain seq x y z
N MET A 1 -5.33 -7.88 -15.87
CA MET A 1 -6.13 -7.43 -14.71
C MET A 1 -5.47 -6.16 -14.22
N ASP A 2 -6.15 -5.03 -14.37
CA ASP A 2 -5.64 -3.74 -13.88
C ASP A 2 -6.10 -3.57 -12.43
N ASN A 3 -5.19 -3.74 -11.48
CA ASN A 3 -5.51 -3.66 -10.05
C ASN A 3 -5.45 -2.19 -9.59
N LYS A 4 -6.48 -1.71 -8.89
CA LYS A 4 -6.55 -0.30 -8.44
C LYS A 4 -5.59 0.03 -7.30
N MET A 5 -5.13 -0.99 -6.57
CA MET A 5 -4.14 -0.94 -5.49
C MET A 5 -3.46 -2.31 -5.32
N PHE A 6 -2.44 -2.40 -4.48
CA PHE A 6 -1.96 -3.68 -3.95
C PHE A 6 -1.45 -3.51 -2.52
N CYS A 7 -2.08 -4.19 -1.55
CA CYS A 7 -1.64 -4.15 -0.15
C CYS A 7 -1.81 -5.52 0.52
N TYR A 8 -0.72 -6.04 1.08
CA TYR A 8 -0.63 -7.36 1.72
C TYR A 8 -0.05 -7.35 3.15
N GLN A 9 0.01 -6.18 3.79
CA GLN A 9 0.83 -6.00 5.01
C GLN A 9 0.24 -6.61 6.29
N CYS A 10 -1.09 -6.78 6.38
CA CYS A 10 -1.74 -7.30 7.57
C CYS A 10 -2.19 -8.75 7.37
N GLN A 11 -2.43 -9.46 8.46
CA GLN A 11 -2.87 -10.85 8.41
C GLN A 11 -4.25 -11.00 7.73
N GLU A 12 -5.12 -9.99 7.86
CA GLU A 12 -6.49 -10.00 7.34
C GLU A 12 -6.61 -9.71 5.83
N THR A 13 -5.52 -9.74 5.07
CA THR A 13 -5.58 -9.39 3.64
C THR A 13 -6.49 -10.33 2.84
N ALA A 14 -7.09 -9.79 1.77
CA ALA A 14 -8.04 -10.54 0.96
C ALA A 14 -7.43 -11.86 0.46
N LYS A 15 -8.12 -12.96 0.78
CA LYS A 15 -7.73 -14.34 0.45
C LYS A 15 -6.33 -14.75 0.95
N ASN A 16 -5.79 -14.06 1.96
CA ASN A 16 -4.42 -14.25 2.43
C ASN A 16 -3.36 -14.09 1.30
N VAL A 17 -3.63 -13.20 0.34
CA VAL A 17 -2.73 -12.90 -0.81
C VAL A 17 -2.49 -11.40 -0.92
N GLY A 18 -3.55 -10.59 -0.95
CA GLY A 18 -3.42 -9.15 -1.10
C GLY A 18 -4.73 -8.48 -1.50
N CYS A 19 -4.94 -7.27 -0.98
CA CYS A 19 -6.09 -6.43 -1.31
C CYS A 19 -5.81 -5.66 -2.61
N THR A 20 -6.64 -5.83 -3.64
CA THR A 20 -6.44 -5.21 -4.98
C THR A 20 -7.50 -4.18 -5.39
N VAL A 21 -8.57 -4.04 -4.60
CA VAL A 21 -9.69 -3.12 -4.88
C VAL A 21 -9.96 -2.22 -3.67
N MET A 22 -10.10 -2.82 -2.49
CA MET A 22 -10.23 -2.15 -1.20
C MET A 22 -9.64 -3.08 -0.12
N GLY A 23 -9.04 -2.50 0.91
CA GLY A 23 -8.54 -3.25 2.07
C GLY A 23 -9.67 -3.85 2.88
N VAL A 24 -9.47 -5.07 3.39
CA VAL A 24 -10.39 -5.69 4.38
C VAL A 24 -10.55 -4.81 5.62
N CYS A 25 -9.49 -4.08 6.00
CA CYS A 25 -9.50 -3.07 7.05
C CYS A 25 -10.20 -1.74 6.68
N GLY A 26 -10.85 -1.65 5.51
CA GLY A 26 -11.54 -0.44 5.03
C GLY A 26 -10.65 0.57 4.27
N LYS A 27 -9.36 0.28 4.09
CA LYS A 27 -8.44 1.16 3.33
C LYS A 27 -8.89 1.28 1.87
N THR A 28 -9.15 2.50 1.39
CA THR A 28 -9.47 2.76 -0.02
C THR A 28 -8.23 2.62 -0.90
N ALA A 29 -8.42 2.41 -2.20
CA ALA A 29 -7.31 2.35 -3.16
C ALA A 29 -6.52 3.66 -3.23
N GLU A 30 -7.19 4.81 -3.16
CA GLU A 30 -6.54 6.13 -3.11
C GLU A 30 -5.63 6.27 -1.90
N THR A 31 -6.13 5.94 -0.71
CA THR A 31 -5.32 5.95 0.53
C THR A 31 -4.16 4.96 0.47
N ALA A 32 -4.35 3.78 -0.12
CA ALA A 32 -3.27 2.81 -0.31
C ALA A 32 -2.16 3.37 -1.23
N ASN A 33 -2.52 3.93 -2.37
CA ASN A 33 -1.56 4.49 -3.33
C ASN A 33 -0.82 5.71 -2.75
N MET A 34 -1.49 6.54 -1.94
CA MET A 34 -0.84 7.64 -1.22
C MET A 34 0.13 7.15 -0.15
N GLN A 35 -0.20 6.05 0.56
CA GLN A 35 0.73 5.41 1.50
C GLN A 35 1.93 4.80 0.77
N ASP A 36 1.74 4.20 -0.41
CA ASP A 36 2.83 3.69 -1.24
C ASP A 36 3.78 4.82 -1.66
N LEU A 37 3.23 5.96 -2.10
CA LEU A 37 4.01 7.16 -2.42
C LEU A 37 4.74 7.72 -1.19
N LEU A 38 4.08 7.78 -0.03
CA LEU A 38 4.69 8.21 1.22
C LEU A 38 5.91 7.36 1.57
N ILE A 39 5.82 6.04 1.47
CA ILE A 39 6.95 5.14 1.70
C ILE A 39 8.04 5.34 0.65
N TRP A 40 7.68 5.56 -0.62
CA TRP A 40 8.65 5.85 -1.68
C TRP A 40 9.46 7.12 -1.39
N VAL A 41 8.80 8.25 -1.06
CA VAL A 41 9.52 9.50 -0.73
C VAL A 41 10.33 9.37 0.55
N THR A 42 9.84 8.61 1.53
CA THR A 42 10.55 8.38 2.81
C THR A 42 11.85 7.61 2.57
N LYS A 43 11.83 6.61 1.67
CA LYS A 43 13.05 5.93 1.24
C LYS A 43 14.03 6.89 0.56
N GLY A 44 13.55 7.78 -0.29
CA GLY A 44 14.37 8.83 -0.92
C GLY A 44 14.99 9.79 0.10
N LEU A 45 14.21 10.22 1.10
CA LEU A 45 14.72 11.05 2.20
C LEU A 45 15.81 10.34 3.00
N SER A 46 15.62 9.04 3.29
CA SER A 46 16.62 8.23 3.98
C SER A 46 17.96 8.14 3.23
N GLN A 47 17.98 8.31 1.91
CA GLN A 47 19.22 8.29 1.13
C GLN A 47 20.03 9.59 1.24
N VAL A 48 19.38 10.72 1.55
CA VAL A 48 20.03 12.04 1.62
C VAL A 48 20.26 12.53 3.05
N ASN A 49 19.76 11.81 4.04
CA ASN A 49 19.95 12.12 5.45
C ASN A 49 21.33 11.60 5.93
N THR A 50 22.35 12.45 5.81
CA THR A 50 23.71 12.23 6.35
C THR A 50 23.84 12.66 7.80
#